data_AF-A0A816YV11-F1
#
_entry.id   AF-A0A816YV11-F1
#
_cell.length_a   1.000
_cell.length_b   1.000
_cell.length_c   1.000
_cell.angle_alpha   90.00
_cell.angle_beta   90.00
_cell.angle_gamma   90.00
#
_symmetry.space_group_name_H-M   'P 1'
#
loop_
_entity.id
_entity.type
_entity.pdbx_description
1 polymer ?
#
loop_
_entity_poly.entity_id
_entity_poly.type
_entity_poly.pdbx_seq_one_letter_code
_entity_poly.pdbx_strand_id
1 'polypeptide(L)'
;LFHVFDRHHDGRLDRPDIVHMLSCLIDVAQFVYVLSIHMNDSPDIYADNILQKDENTKTTRIAYFQADDFINWCSKDPLIQELLELIFQISDVVLGLRPSSKQDEITIVKQFLRREQYPFVEARPTVSFKILSLD
;
A
#
# COMPACT_ATOMS: atom_id res chain seq x y z
N LEU A 1 2.44 -8.42 -9.48
CA LEU A 1 2.70 -6.97 -9.53
C LEU A 1 3.76 -6.64 -10.57
N PHE A 2 5.00 -7.17 -10.47
CA PHE A 2 6.07 -6.91 -11.46
C PHE A 2 5.61 -6.98 -12.94
N HIS A 3 5.08 -8.13 -13.37
CA HIS A 3 4.61 -8.31 -14.76
C HIS A 3 3.42 -7.42 -15.17
N VAL A 4 2.68 -6.87 -14.21
CA VAL A 4 1.56 -5.96 -14.50
C VAL A 4 2.10 -4.59 -14.91
N PHE A 5 3.23 -4.18 -14.34
CA PHE A 5 3.84 -2.87 -14.57
C PHE A 5 5.00 -2.90 -15.58
N ASP A 6 5.54 -4.09 -15.90
CA ASP A 6 6.48 -4.29 -17.01
C ASP A 6 5.74 -4.18 -18.36
N ARG A 7 5.60 -2.94 -18.84
CA ARG A 7 4.85 -2.60 -20.07
C ARG A 7 5.50 -3.13 -21.34
N HIS A 8 6.82 -3.32 -21.31
CA HIS A 8 7.60 -3.74 -22.46
C HIS A 8 7.84 -5.26 -22.48
N HIS A 9 7.48 -5.96 -21.39
CA HIS A 9 7.70 -7.39 -21.20
C HIS A 9 9.16 -7.81 -21.41
N ASP A 10 10.09 -6.91 -21.05
CA ASP A 10 11.52 -7.10 -21.22
C ASP A 10 12.21 -7.58 -19.93
N GLY A 11 11.42 -7.79 -18.87
CA GLY A 11 11.90 -8.20 -17.57
C GLY A 11 12.57 -7.07 -16.78
N ARG A 12 12.26 -5.80 -17.12
CA ARG A 12 12.80 -4.62 -16.45
C ARG A 12 11.67 -3.64 -16.12
N LEU A 13 11.79 -2.98 -14.98
CA LEU A 13 10.95 -1.84 -14.62
C LEU A 13 11.80 -0.58 -14.63
N ASP A 14 11.62 0.24 -15.66
CA ASP A 14 12.30 1.52 -15.74
C ASP A 14 11.62 2.59 -14.85
N ARG A 15 12.20 3.79 -14.80
CA ARG A 15 11.62 4.90 -14.02
C ARG A 15 10.17 5.19 -14.39
N PRO A 16 9.79 5.37 -15.67
CA PRO A 16 8.39 5.49 -16.07
C PRO A 16 7.47 4.38 -15.54
N ASP A 17 7.87 3.12 -15.60
CA ASP A 17 7.08 1.99 -15.10
C ASP A 17 6.90 2.07 -13.58
N ILE A 18 7.97 2.40 -12.87
CA ILE A 18 7.97 2.56 -11.42
C ILE A 18 7.09 3.73 -10.98
N VAL A 19 7.18 4.89 -11.64
CA VAL A 19 6.33 6.04 -11.34
C VAL A 19 4.87 5.67 -11.52
N HIS A 20 4.53 5.02 -12.64
CA HIS A 20 3.16 4.60 -12.90
C HIS A 20 2.66 3.61 -11.83
N MET A 21 3.49 2.64 -11.47
CA MET A 21 3.20 1.71 -10.40
C MET A 21 2.94 2.44 -9.07
N LEU A 22 3.85 3.32 -8.64
CA LEU A 22 3.70 4.07 -7.40
C LEU A 22 2.46 4.94 -7.40
N SER A 23 2.12 5.60 -8.51
CA SER A 23 0.85 6.33 -8.65
C SER A 23 -0.35 5.43 -8.37
N CYS A 24 -0.44 4.26 -9.01
CA CYS A 24 -1.53 3.32 -8.78
C CYS A 24 -1.57 2.81 -7.34
N LEU A 25 -0.41 2.53 -6.74
CA LEU A 25 -0.32 2.04 -5.36
C LEU A 25 -0.77 3.11 -4.36
N ILE A 26 -0.38 4.36 -4.58
CA ILE A 26 -0.78 5.51 -3.75
C ILE A 26 -2.28 5.74 -3.86
N ASP A 27 -2.84 5.70 -5.08
CA ASP A 27 -4.28 5.87 -5.30
C ASP A 27 -5.08 4.78 -4.57
N VAL A 28 -4.63 3.52 -4.67
CA VAL A 28 -5.25 2.42 -3.94
C VAL A 28 -5.10 2.65 -2.43
N ALA A 29 -3.90 2.93 -1.93
CA ALA A 29 -3.66 3.13 -0.51
C ALA A 29 -4.50 4.26 0.10
N GLN A 30 -4.70 5.36 -0.65
CA GLN A 30 -5.59 6.45 -0.27
C GLN A 30 -7.06 6.01 -0.23
N PHE A 31 -7.50 5.20 -1.21
CA PHE A 31 -8.87 4.69 -1.27
C PHE A 31 -9.17 3.67 -0.16
N VAL A 32 -8.23 2.79 0.14
CA VAL A 32 -8.41 1.70 1.13
C VAL A 32 -7.95 2.07 2.54
N TYR A 33 -7.57 3.33 2.77
CA TYR A 33 -7.05 3.87 4.03
C TYR A 33 -5.94 3.01 4.61
N VAL A 34 -5.09 2.45 3.73
CA VAL A 34 -4.10 1.49 4.16
C VAL A 34 -3.11 2.14 5.11
N LEU A 35 -2.85 3.46 5.04
CA LEU A 35 -1.80 4.07 5.86
C LEU A 35 -2.15 5.46 6.39
N SER A 36 -1.73 5.72 7.63
CA SER A 36 -1.47 7.06 8.17
C SER A 36 -0.10 7.61 7.73
N ILE A 37 0.48 7.06 6.66
CA ILE A 37 1.66 7.62 6.01
C ILE A 37 1.15 8.80 5.21
N HIS A 38 1.48 10.01 5.67
CA HIS A 38 1.40 11.21 4.86
C HIS A 38 2.38 11.04 3.70
N MET A 39 1.94 10.39 2.62
CA MET A 39 2.68 10.35 1.37
C MET A 39 2.62 11.75 0.76
N ASN A 40 3.40 12.65 1.35
CA ASN A 40 3.58 14.03 0.92
C ASN A 40 4.54 14.12 -0.27
N ASP A 41 5.20 13.00 -0.60
CA ASP A 41 6.16 12.93 -1.69
C ASP A 41 5.44 12.50 -2.98
N SER A 42 5.67 13.27 -4.05
CA SER A 42 5.22 12.93 -5.40
C SER A 42 5.70 11.52 -5.80
N PRO A 43 4.91 10.72 -6.54
CA PRO A 43 5.35 9.43 -7.09
C PRO A 43 6.70 9.51 -7.82
N ASP A 44 7.00 10.65 -8.45
CA ASP A 44 8.29 10.91 -9.10
C ASP A 44 9.47 10.94 -8.11
N ILE A 45 9.30 11.64 -6.99
CA ILE A 45 10.34 11.76 -5.95
C ILE A 45 10.57 10.39 -5.32
N TYR A 46 9.49 9.66 -5.06
CA TYR A 46 9.56 8.31 -4.52
C TYR A 46 10.26 7.37 -5.52
N ALA A 47 9.91 7.40 -6.81
CA ALA A 47 10.59 6.62 -7.84
C ALA A 47 12.09 6.93 -7.89
N ASP A 48 12.47 8.21 -7.82
CA ASP A 48 13.87 8.62 -7.81
C ASP A 48 14.62 8.17 -6.56
N ASN A 49 13.93 8.07 -5.41
CA ASN A 49 14.50 7.56 -4.17
C ASN A 49 14.70 6.04 -4.22
N ILE A 50 13.75 5.26 -4.75
CA ILE A 50 13.91 3.80 -4.80
C ILE A 50 14.96 3.37 -5.83
N LEU A 51 15.12 4.13 -6.92
CA LEU A 51 16.15 3.90 -7.93
C LEU A 51 17.54 4.34 -7.48
N GLN A 52 17.66 5.03 -6.34
CA GLN A 52 18.94 5.30 -5.69
C GLN A 52 19.30 4.13 -4.79
N LYS A 53 20.35 3.39 -5.14
CA LYS A 53 20.88 2.34 -4.27
C LYS A 53 21.84 2.97 -3.26
N ASP A 54 21.46 2.93 -1.98
CA ASP A 54 22.38 3.28 -0.89
C ASP A 54 23.21 2.06 -0.51
N GLU A 55 24.39 1.95 -1.12
CA GLU A 55 25.46 1.08 -0.63
C GLU A 55 26.59 1.94 -0.08
N ASN A 56 26.35 2.46 1.13
CA ASN A 56 27.27 3.02 2.13
C ASN A 56 28.32 4.10 1.77
N THR A 57 28.66 4.44 0.52
CA THR A 57 29.47 5.65 0.19
C THR A 57 29.58 6.02 -1.29
N LYS A 58 28.85 5.38 -2.20
CA LYS A 58 28.79 5.77 -3.62
C LYS A 58 27.37 5.62 -4.13
N THR A 59 26.66 6.74 -4.28
CA THR A 59 25.34 6.81 -4.91
C THR A 59 25.43 6.21 -6.32
N THR A 60 25.00 4.96 -6.46
CA THR A 60 24.89 4.31 -7.77
C THR A 60 23.42 4.31 -8.14
N ARG A 61 23.06 5.11 -9.15
CA ARG A 61 21.68 5.13 -9.67
C ARG A 61 21.46 3.87 -10.48
N ILE A 62 20.47 3.09 -10.09
CA ILE A 62 19.99 1.96 -10.87
C ILE A 62 19.10 2.54 -11.97
N ALA A 63 19.30 2.12 -13.22
CA ALA A 63 18.49 2.61 -14.34
C ALA A 63 17.11 1.93 -14.42
N TYR A 64 17.01 0.69 -13.93
CA TYR A 64 15.81 -0.14 -13.96
C TYR A 64 15.88 -1.23 -12.88
N PHE A 65 14.75 -1.65 -12.34
CA PHE A 65 14.68 -2.85 -11.48
C PHE A 65 14.54 -4.11 -12.32
N GLN A 66 15.33 -5.13 -11.99
CA GLN A 66 15.03 -6.51 -12.38
C GLN A 66 14.07 -7.15 -11.37
N ALA A 67 13.57 -8.35 -11.69
CA ALA A 67 12.64 -9.07 -10.82
C ALA A 67 13.17 -9.25 -9.38
N ASP A 68 14.45 -9.59 -9.24
CA ASP A 68 15.07 -9.80 -7.92
C ASP A 68 15.18 -8.49 -7.12
N ASP A 69 15.56 -7.39 -7.77
CA ASP A 69 15.62 -6.06 -7.14
C ASP A 69 14.23 -5.63 -6.68
N PHE A 70 13.22 -5.85 -7.52
CA PHE A 70 11.83 -5.56 -7.20
C PHE A 70 11.35 -6.36 -6.00
N ILE A 71 11.59 -7.68 -5.94
CA ILE A 71 11.22 -8.52 -4.81
C ILE A 71 11.91 -8.06 -3.52
N ASN A 72 13.20 -7.75 -3.59
CA ASN A 72 13.97 -7.24 -2.46
C ASN A 72 13.42 -5.90 -1.96
N TRP A 73 13.05 -4.99 -2.87
CA TRP A 73 12.41 -3.73 -2.50
C TRP A 73 11.04 -3.97 -1.85
N CYS A 74 10.18 -4.79 -2.46
CA CYS A 74 8.85 -5.10 -1.93
C CYS A 74 8.89 -5.61 -0.48
N SER A 75 9.91 -6.39 -0.11
CA SER A 75 10.06 -6.91 1.26
C SER A 75 10.44 -5.88 2.33
N LYS A 76 10.92 -4.70 1.91
CA LYS A 76 11.41 -3.64 2.81
C LYS A 76 10.51 -2.42 2.83
N ASP A 77 9.76 -2.21 1.76
CA ASP A 77 8.95 -1.01 1.57
C ASP A 77 7.62 -1.11 2.33
N PRO A 78 7.34 -0.21 3.30
CA PRO A 78 6.16 -0.30 4.15
C PRO A 78 4.84 -0.20 3.37
N LEU A 79 4.78 0.67 2.34
CA LEU A 79 3.57 0.83 1.52
C LEU A 79 3.24 -0.48 0.81
N ILE A 80 4.24 -1.09 0.18
CA ILE A 80 4.06 -2.35 -0.52
C ILE A 80 3.66 -3.47 0.43
N GLN A 81 4.30 -3.55 1.60
CA GLN A 81 3.97 -4.59 2.59
C GLN A 81 2.51 -4.51 3.01
N GLU A 82 2.01 -3.32 3.33
CA GLU A 82 0.62 -3.18 3.76
C GLU A 82 -0.39 -3.40 2.63
N LEU A 83 -0.05 -3.01 1.40
CA LEU A 83 -0.89 -3.33 0.25
C LEU A 83 -0.92 -4.84 -0.02
N LEU A 84 0.23 -5.52 0.04
CA LEU A 84 0.29 -6.96 -0.12
C LEU A 84 -0.54 -7.67 0.96
N GLU A 85 -0.43 -7.22 2.21
CA GLU A 85 -1.27 -7.74 3.30
C GLU A 85 -2.76 -7.56 2.99
N LEU A 86 -3.18 -6.39 2.51
CA LEU A 86 -4.56 -6.17 2.09
C LEU A 86 -4.98 -7.11 0.94
N ILE A 87 -4.14 -7.26 -0.08
CA ILE A 87 -4.43 -8.16 -1.22
C ILE A 87 -4.58 -9.60 -0.72
N PHE A 88 -3.73 -10.06 0.21
CA PHE A 88 -3.86 -11.37 0.83
C PHE A 88 -5.17 -11.50 1.60
N GLN A 89 -5.52 -10.54 2.45
CA GLN A 89 -6.79 -10.54 3.21
C GLN A 89 -8.02 -10.60 2.29
N ILE A 90 -8.04 -9.80 1.22
CA ILE A 90 -9.13 -9.81 0.24
C ILE A 90 -9.17 -11.16 -0.47
N SER A 91 -8.02 -11.70 -0.87
CA SER A 91 -7.94 -13.00 -1.53
C SER A 91 -8.50 -14.11 -0.66
N ASP A 92 -8.17 -14.11 0.64
CA ASP A 92 -8.69 -15.08 1.60
C ASP A 92 -10.22 -15.00 1.72
N VAL A 93 -10.78 -13.79 1.79
CA VAL A 93 -12.23 -13.58 1.84
C VAL A 93 -12.90 -14.04 0.54
N VAL A 94 -12.38 -13.62 -0.62
CA VAL A 94 -12.96 -13.94 -1.95
C VAL A 94 -12.90 -15.44 -2.25
N LEU A 95 -11.83 -16.11 -1.84
CA LEU A 95 -11.66 -17.55 -2.01
C LEU A 95 -12.35 -18.38 -0.91
N GLY A 96 -12.98 -17.72 0.08
CA GLY A 96 -13.64 -18.38 1.21
C GLY A 96 -12.67 -19.12 2.13
N LEU A 97 -11.38 -18.76 2.11
CA LEU A 97 -10.37 -19.30 3.00
C LEU A 97 -10.62 -18.76 4.41
N ARG A 98 -10.48 -19.63 5.41
CA ARG A 98 -10.55 -19.20 6.81
C ARG A 98 -9.18 -18.72 7.26
N PRO A 99 -9.10 -17.63 8.04
CA PRO A 99 -7.86 -17.21 8.68
C PRO A 99 -7.22 -18.37 9.45
N SER A 100 -5.89 -18.44 9.43
CA SER A 100 -5.11 -19.50 10.09
C SER A 100 -5.40 -19.63 11.58
N SER A 101 -5.85 -18.55 12.23
CA SER A 101 -6.28 -18.53 13.61
C SER A 101 -7.43 -17.55 13.84
N LYS A 102 -8.15 -17.75 14.96
CA LYS A 102 -9.19 -16.80 15.42
C LYS A 102 -8.62 -15.40 15.70
N GLN A 103 -7.35 -15.32 16.08
CA GLN A 103 -6.70 -14.04 16.37
C GLN A 103 -6.46 -13.25 15.09
N ASP A 104 -6.11 -13.95 13.99
CA ASP A 104 -5.97 -13.36 12.66
C ASP A 104 -7.33 -12.83 12.18
N GLU A 105 -8.39 -13.62 12.34
CA GLU A 105 -9.77 -13.22 12.01
C GLU A 105 -10.19 -11.93 12.74
N ILE A 106 -9.94 -11.86 14.05
CA ILE A 106 -10.23 -10.65 14.85
C ILE A 106 -9.43 -9.44 14.35
N THR A 107 -8.16 -9.65 13.97
CA THR A 107 -7.27 -8.58 13.51
C THR A 107 -7.75 -8.03 12.18
N ILE A 108 -8.08 -8.90 11.23
CA ILE A 108 -8.63 -8.55 9.91
C ILE A 108 -9.94 -7.76 10.07
N VAL A 109 -10.89 -8.26 10.88
CA VAL A 109 -12.18 -7.57 11.11
C VAL A 109 -11.96 -6.19 11.75
N LYS A 110 -11.06 -6.06 12.73
CA LYS A 110 -10.72 -4.77 13.34
C LYS A 110 -10.11 -3.78 12.36
N GLN A 111 -9.26 -4.25 11.45
CA GLN A 111 -8.66 -3.40 10.40
C GLN A 111 -9.72 -2.91 9.42
N PHE A 112 -10.64 -3.78 8.96
CA PHE A 112 -11.75 -3.35 8.10
C PHE A 112 -12.68 -2.34 8.79
N LEU A 113 -13.05 -2.59 10.05
CA LEU A 113 -13.88 -1.64 10.82
C LEU A 113 -13.20 -0.28 11.01
N ARG A 114 -11.88 -0.26 11.24
CA ARG A 114 -11.10 1.00 11.32
C ARG A 114 -11.15 1.77 10.01
N ARG A 115 -11.00 1.08 8.86
CA ARG A 115 -11.02 1.69 7.52
C ARG A 115 -12.38 2.32 7.21
N GLU A 116 -13.48 1.66 7.58
CA GLU A 116 -14.82 2.26 7.39
C GLU A 116 -15.09 3.49 8.28
N GLN A 117 -14.54 3.51 9.50
CA GLN A 117 -14.83 4.58 10.46
C GLN A 117 -14.09 5.90 10.19
N TYR A 118 -13.00 5.89 9.44
CA TYR A 118 -12.15 7.07 9.21
C TYR A 118 -11.80 7.31 7.73
N PRO A 119 -12.79 7.59 6.86
CA PRO A 119 -12.53 7.97 5.48
C PRO A 119 -11.91 9.39 5.39
N PHE A 120 -10.73 9.52 4.76
CA PHE A 120 -9.84 10.70 4.88
C PHE A 120 -10.29 12.02 4.20
N VAL A 121 -11.40 12.12 3.45
CA VAL A 121 -11.72 13.38 2.74
C VAL A 121 -13.06 13.99 3.17
N GLU A 122 -12.95 15.05 3.98
CA GLU A 122 -13.95 16.08 4.31
C GLU A 122 -15.28 15.68 4.98
N ALA A 123 -15.30 15.66 6.33
CA ALA A 123 -16.44 16.15 7.12
C ALA A 123 -16.05 16.44 8.59
N ARG A 124 -15.77 17.72 8.92
CA ARG A 124 -16.42 18.29 10.11
C ARG A 124 -17.75 18.85 9.59
N PRO A 125 -18.92 18.56 10.21
CA PRO A 125 -19.14 18.87 11.61
C PRO A 125 -19.85 17.79 12.46
N THR A 126 -19.53 17.83 13.75
CA THR A 126 -20.34 17.56 14.94
C THR A 126 -21.34 16.39 14.90
N VAL A 127 -20.98 15.29 15.58
CA VAL A 127 -21.99 14.37 16.12
C VAL A 127 -22.26 14.78 17.58
N SER A 128 -23.34 15.52 17.82
CA SER A 128 -23.92 15.64 19.17
C SER A 128 -24.70 14.37 19.48
N PHE A 129 -24.30 13.66 20.54
CA PHE A 129 -25.09 12.58 21.09
C PHE A 129 -26.19 13.16 21.99
N LYS A 130 -27.46 12.93 21.63
CA LYS A 130 -28.57 13.06 22.58
C LYS A 130 -28.67 11.73 23.32
N ILE A 131 -28.48 11.76 24.64
CA ILE A 131 -28.89 10.66 25.51
C ILE A 131 -30.41 10.60 25.43
N LEU A 132 -30.94 9.49 24.92
CA LEU A 132 -32.37 9.21 25.07
C LEU A 132 -32.62 8.91 26.54
N SER A 133 -33.36 9.80 27.21
CA SER A 133 -33.97 9.47 28.49
C SER A 133 -34.89 8.29 28.26
N LEU A 134 -34.69 7.23 29.04
CA LEU A 134 -35.69 6.19 29.21
C LEU A 134 -36.77 6.76 30.12
N ASP A 135 -37.99 6.87 29.61
CA ASP A 135 -39.18 7.03 30.46
C ASP A 135 -39.45 5.73 31.23
#